data_AF-G9HDM1-F1
#
_entry.id   AF-G9HDM1-F1
#
_cell.length_a   1.000
_cell.length_b   1.000
_cell.length_c   1.000
_cell.angle_alpha   90.00
_cell.angle_beta   90.00
_cell.angle_gamma   90.00
#
_symmetry.space_group_name_H-M   'P 1'
#
loop_
_entity.id
_entity.type
_entity.pdbx_description
1 polymer ?
#
loop_
_entity_poly.entity_id
_entity_poly.type
_entity_poly.pdbx_seq_one_letter_code
_entity_poly.pdbx_strand_id
1 'polypeptide(L)' 'IAEVERVLGVLDGAVLVVSAVEGVQPQTPLLFGPPACRSSHRDLR' A
#
# COMPACT_ATOMS: atom_id res chain seq x y z
N ILE A 1 -20.87 19.66 6.92
CA ILE A 1 -20.16 18.57 7.64
C ILE A 1 -20.51 17.21 7.06
N ALA A 2 -21.80 16.91 6.80
CA ALA A 2 -22.23 15.64 6.19
C ALA A 2 -21.54 15.27 4.86
N GLU A 3 -21.31 16.23 3.96
CA GLU A 3 -20.62 15.95 2.70
C GLU A 3 -19.13 15.59 2.90
N VAL A 4 -18.48 16.23 3.88
CA VAL A 4 -17.06 16.01 4.16
C VAL A 4 -16.85 14.63 4.76
N GLU A 5 -17.72 14.18 5.67
CA GLU A 5 -17.65 12.83 6.24
C GLU A 5 -17.92 11.74 5.18
N ARG A 6 -18.82 12.00 4.23
CA ARG A 6 -19.06 11.13 3.07
C ARG A 6 -17.81 11.02 2.19
N VAL A 7 -17.17 12.15 1.88
CA VAL A 7 -15.95 12.18 1.05
C VAL A 7 -14.77 11.56 1.79
N LEU A 8 -14.63 11.79 3.09
CA LEU A 8 -13.58 11.20 3.92
C LEU A 8 -13.69 9.66 3.97
N GLY A 9 -14.90 9.11 4.08
CA GLY A 9 -15.09 7.66 4.01
C GLY A 9 -14.75 7.06 2.63
N VAL A 10 -15.09 7.77 1.55
CA VAL A 10 -14.70 7.36 0.19
C VAL A 10 -13.20 7.48 -0.01
N LEU A 11 -12.56 8.52 0.53
CA LEU A 11 -11.12 8.74 0.43
C LEU A 11 -10.35 7.69 1.22
N ASP A 12 -10.80 7.29 2.41
CA ASP A 12 -10.20 6.22 3.20
C ASP A 12 -10.25 4.87 2.46
N GLY A 13 -11.40 4.55 1.85
CA GLY A 13 -11.54 3.38 0.99
C GLY A 13 -10.70 3.46 -0.28
N ALA A 14 -10.60 4.62 -0.92
CA ALA A 14 -9.75 4.83 -2.10
C ALA A 14 -8.27 4.68 -1.76
N VAL A 15 -7.82 5.21 -0.62
CA VAL A 15 -6.44 5.05 -0.14
C VAL A 15 -6.16 3.59 0.18
N LEU A 16 -7.10 2.84 0.77
CA LEU A 16 -6.93 1.40 0.99
C LEU A 16 -6.78 0.64 -0.35
N VAL A 17 -7.61 0.93 -1.34
CA VAL A 17 -7.54 0.28 -2.66
C VAL A 17 -6.26 0.64 -3.39
N VAL A 18 -5.87 1.92 -3.39
CA VAL A 18 -4.62 2.36 -4.04
C VAL A 18 -3.40 1.78 -3.31
N SER A 19 -3.40 1.76 -1.98
CA SER A 19 -2.32 1.14 -1.18
C SER A 19 -2.27 -0.37 -1.39
N ALA A 20 -3.43 -1.02 -1.52
CA ALA A 20 -3.50 -2.43 -1.87
C ALA A 20 -3.00 -2.67 -3.30
N VAL A 21 -3.32 -1.81 -4.27
CA VAL A 21 -2.86 -1.92 -5.66
C VAL A 21 -1.38 -1.53 -5.82
N GLU A 22 -0.87 -0.60 -5.02
CA GLU A 22 0.54 -0.20 -4.97
C GLU A 22 1.40 -1.20 -4.17
N GLY A 23 0.81 -1.87 -3.18
CA GLY A 23 1.40 -3.05 -2.53
C GLY A 23 1.20 -4.37 -3.29
N VAL A 24 0.23 -4.42 -4.22
CA VAL A 24 0.02 -5.48 -5.22
C VAL A 24 0.77 -5.17 -6.51
N GLN A 25 1.31 -3.96 -6.69
CA GLN A 25 2.44 -3.77 -7.57
C GLN A 25 3.60 -4.46 -6.88
N PRO A 26 4.09 -5.60 -7.40
CA PRO A 26 5.29 -6.15 -6.87
C PRO A 26 6.37 -5.09 -7.12
N GLN A 27 6.91 -4.49 -6.06
CA GLN A 27 8.11 -3.65 -6.17
C GLN A 27 9.32 -4.44 -6.68
N THR A 28 9.15 -5.71 -7.10
CA THR A 28 9.72 -6.41 -8.28
C THR A 28 9.27 -7.89 -8.17
N PRO A 29 8.97 -8.64 -9.25
CA PRO A 29 10.06 -9.29 -9.97
C PRO A 29 9.74 -9.59 -11.45
N LEU A 30 10.38 -8.88 -12.39
CA LEU A 30 10.58 -9.42 -13.74
C LEU A 30 11.59 -10.60 -13.73
N LEU A 31 11.57 -11.48 -12.72
CA LEU A 31 12.50 -12.59 -12.69
C LEU A 31 12.01 -13.68 -11.72
N PHE A 32 11.81 -14.87 -12.26
CA PHE A 32 11.71 -16.13 -11.53
C PHE A 32 12.84 -16.28 -10.48
N GLY A 33 12.61 -15.86 -9.23
CA GLY A 33 13.57 -16.06 -8.13
C GLY A 33 12.92 -15.81 -6.76
N PRO A 34 13.29 -16.58 -5.71
CA PRO A 34 12.53 -16.63 -4.45
C PRO A 34 12.66 -15.33 -3.63
N PRO A 35 11.67 -15.02 -2.77
CA PRO A 35 11.68 -13.80 -1.96
C PRO A 35 12.66 -13.94 -0.79
N ALA A 36 13.83 -13.33 -0.92
CA ALA A 36 14.68 -13.07 0.24
C ALA A 36 14.08 -11.93 1.06
N CYS A 37 13.94 -12.15 2.37
CA CYS A 37 13.56 -11.17 3.40
C CYS A 37 13.94 -9.73 3.05
N ARG A 38 12.94 -8.85 2.91
CA ARG A 38 13.11 -7.39 3.01
C ARG A 38 12.27 -6.83 4.16
N SER A 39 12.55 -7.33 5.37
CA SER A 39 12.27 -6.61 6.61
C SER A 39 13.58 -5.97 7.09
N SER A 40 13.89 -4.77 6.62
CA SER A 40 14.84 -3.89 7.33
C SER A 40 14.66 -2.46 6.87
N HIS A 41 13.54 -1.87 7.27
CA HIS A 41 13.41 -0.40 7.35
C HIS A 41 12.59 0.00 8.59
N ARG A 42 12.77 -0.76 9.68
CA ARG A 42 12.39 -0.40 11.05
C ARG A 42 13.58 -0.30 12.00
N ASP A 43 14.81 -0.52 11.52
CA ASP A 43 16.03 -0.45 12.36
C ASP A 43 16.94 0.72 11.95
N LEU A 44 16.34 1.85 11.55
CA LEU A 44 17.06 3.10 11.55
C LEU A 44 16.13 4.27 11.88
N ARG A 45 15.54 4.23 13.08
CA ARG A 45 15.42 5.33 14.06
C ARG A 45 14.57 4.90 15.26
#